data_AF-A0A0G1HKT8-F1
#
_entry.id   AF-A0A0G1HKT8-F1
#
_cell.length_a   1.000
_cell.length_b   1.000
_cell.length_c   1.000
_cell.angle_alpha   90.00
_cell.angle_beta   90.00
_cell.angle_gamma   90.00
#
_symmetry.space_group_name_H-M   'P 1'
#
loop_
_entity.id
_entity.type
_entity.pdbx_description
1 polymer ?
#
loop_
_entity_poly.entity_id
_entity_poly.type
_entity_poly.pdbx_seq_one_letter_code
_entity_poly.pdbx_strand_id
1 'polypeptide(L)'
;MLVLIMTVIGTAAISLAGRTVVETRVQEVNVDSSQAMLAAESGLERALAPTPVLSGTVGTNATFNVTDQTTGTSYAIVGPFANGEIWEINLSGFSGQLNLFWDSAPTSGGARGVYVSGVHSTGILDNAYAPSGFGNGFTTPDTGSYSLGGRNFTYRRLAVPYTAGSTVMRVMMLGGDTILGFQAGTGTLTAQVRQLTSVGTVARGNESIKQGLGYYESVTDQVPGVFDFALYSGGDIVQNSL
;
A
#
# COMPACT_ATOMS: atom_id res chain seq x y z
N MET A 1 50.63 47.59 -18.47
CA MET A 1 50.78 46.12 -18.24
C MET A 1 50.36 45.70 -16.83
N LEU A 2 50.60 46.51 -15.79
CA LEU A 2 50.21 46.24 -14.39
C LEU A 2 48.68 46.15 -14.16
N VAL A 3 47.89 46.91 -14.93
CA VAL A 3 46.41 46.90 -14.85
C VAL A 3 45.81 45.58 -15.33
N LEU A 4 46.41 44.90 -16.31
CA LEU A 4 45.86 43.66 -16.87
C LEU A 4 46.02 42.46 -15.91
N ILE A 5 47.07 42.46 -15.09
CA ILE A 5 47.36 41.38 -14.12
C ILE A 5 46.39 41.46 -12.92
N MET A 6 46.03 42.66 -12.47
CA MET A 6 45.07 42.84 -11.38
C MET A 6 43.65 42.40 -11.76
N THR A 7 43.21 42.63 -13.00
CA THR A 7 41.87 42.21 -13.44
C THR A 7 41.73 40.70 -13.50
N VAL A 8 42.78 39.98 -13.96
CA VAL A 8 42.77 38.51 -14.09
C VAL A 8 42.80 37.82 -12.71
N ILE A 9 43.52 38.38 -11.73
CA ILE A 9 43.50 37.87 -10.35
C ILE A 9 42.13 38.12 -9.69
N GLY A 10 41.49 39.26 -9.99
CA GLY A 10 40.15 39.58 -9.52
C GLY A 10 39.08 38.61 -10.04
N THR A 11 39.07 38.29 -11.34
CA THR A 11 38.09 37.34 -11.91
C THR A 11 38.31 35.90 -11.45
N ALA A 12 39.56 35.48 -11.23
CA ALA A 12 39.85 34.16 -10.66
C ALA A 12 39.38 34.02 -9.21
N ALA A 13 39.54 35.05 -8.38
CA ALA A 13 39.09 35.06 -6.98
C ALA A 13 37.55 35.06 -6.86
N ILE A 14 36.85 35.80 -7.72
CA ILE A 14 35.37 35.86 -7.74
C ILE A 14 34.77 34.51 -8.19
N SER A 15 35.41 33.83 -9.15
CA SER A 15 34.97 32.51 -9.63
C SER A 15 35.10 31.41 -8.56
N LEU A 16 36.19 31.44 -7.77
CA LEU A 16 36.39 30.47 -6.68
C LEU A 16 35.39 30.68 -5.54
N ALA A 17 35.15 31.93 -5.13
CA ALA A 17 34.18 32.27 -4.08
C ALA A 17 32.73 31.91 -4.49
N GLY A 18 32.38 32.11 -5.76
CA GLY A 18 31.06 31.73 -6.28
C GLY A 18 30.80 30.23 -6.23
N ARG A 19 31.82 29.40 -6.51
CA ARG A 19 31.70 27.94 -6.43
C ARG A 19 31.60 27.44 -4.99
N THR A 20 32.34 28.04 -4.06
CA THR A 20 32.29 27.68 -2.62
C THR A 20 30.93 27.99 -2.01
N VAL A 21 30.33 29.15 -2.29
CA VAL A 21 29.00 29.50 -1.74
C VAL A 21 27.90 28.57 -2.27
N VAL A 22 28.01 28.13 -3.52
CA VAL A 22 27.09 27.15 -4.10
C VAL A 22 27.27 25.78 -3.47
N GLU A 23 28.50 25.29 -3.29
CA GLU A 23 28.77 24.00 -2.63
C GLU A 23 28.31 23.99 -1.17
N THR A 24 28.53 25.06 -0.40
CA THR A 24 28.02 25.17 0.99
C THR A 24 26.49 25.16 1.01
N ARG A 25 25.83 25.92 0.14
CA ARG A 25 24.36 25.92 0.05
C ARG A 25 23.81 24.54 -0.29
N VAL A 26 24.45 23.81 -1.21
CA VAL A 26 24.05 22.44 -1.58
C VAL A 26 24.25 21.48 -0.41
N GLN A 27 25.37 21.56 0.31
CA GLN A 27 25.61 20.75 1.50
C GLN A 27 24.57 21.02 2.59
N GLU A 28 24.27 22.29 2.85
CA GLU A 28 23.27 22.67 3.83
C GLU A 28 21.87 22.19 3.43
N VAL A 29 21.46 22.32 2.17
CA VAL A 29 20.15 21.81 1.69
C VAL A 29 20.08 20.29 1.83
N ASN A 30 21.18 19.58 1.57
CA ASN A 30 21.23 18.13 1.78
C ASN A 30 21.05 17.75 3.25
N VAL A 31 21.68 18.48 4.18
CA VAL A 31 21.53 18.25 5.62
C VAL A 31 20.08 18.47 6.07
N ASP A 32 19.46 19.58 5.67
CA ASP A 32 18.06 19.87 6.00
C ASP A 32 17.09 18.86 5.36
N SER A 33 17.40 18.40 4.15
CA SER A 33 16.60 17.38 3.47
C SER A 33 16.68 16.04 4.21
N SER A 34 17.86 15.61 4.64
CA SER A 34 18.02 14.43 5.48
C SER A 34 17.29 14.58 6.81
N GLN A 35 17.36 15.76 7.43
CA GLN A 35 16.66 16.04 8.70
C GLN A 35 15.13 16.06 8.52
N ALA A 36 14.62 16.60 7.42
CA ALA A 36 13.21 16.56 7.08
C ALA A 36 12.74 15.11 6.84
N MET A 37 13.57 14.27 6.22
CA MET A 37 13.27 12.85 6.03
C MET A 37 13.21 12.10 7.37
N LEU A 38 14.18 12.30 8.25
CA LEU A 38 14.16 11.71 9.60
C LEU A 38 12.95 12.17 10.43
N ALA A 39 12.52 13.43 10.27
CA ALA A 39 11.30 13.91 10.90
C ALA A 39 10.05 13.22 10.32
N ALA A 40 10.00 12.99 9.00
CA ALA A 40 8.93 12.24 8.36
C ALA A 40 8.88 10.78 8.85
N GLU A 41 10.03 10.10 8.93
CA GLU A 41 10.16 8.73 9.45
C GLU A 41 9.70 8.66 10.92
N SER A 42 10.20 9.55 11.78
CA SER A 42 9.76 9.60 13.17
C SER A 42 8.28 9.91 13.32
N GLY A 43 7.70 10.71 12.42
CA GLY A 43 6.26 10.95 12.40
C GLY A 43 5.47 9.69 12.08
N LEU A 44 5.94 8.92 11.10
CA LEU A 44 5.32 7.65 10.72
C LEU A 44 5.38 6.63 11.87
N GLU A 45 6.55 6.46 12.50
CA GLU A 45 6.72 5.56 13.66
C GLU A 45 5.79 5.94 14.83
N ARG A 46 5.62 7.25 15.08
CA ARG A 46 4.71 7.74 16.13
C ARG A 46 3.23 7.60 15.76
N ALA A 47 2.88 7.59 14.49
CA ALA A 47 1.52 7.34 14.03
C ALA A 47 1.15 5.84 14.05
N LEU A 48 2.14 4.95 14.00
CA LEU A 48 1.99 3.51 14.17
C LEU A 48 1.99 3.05 15.64
N ALA A 49 2.37 3.93 16.57
CA ALA A 49 2.38 3.62 17.99
C ALA A 49 0.95 3.42 18.56
N PRO A 50 0.78 2.66 19.67
CA PRO A 50 -0.53 2.40 20.28
C PRO A 50 -1.32 3.65 20.68
N THR A 51 -0.63 4.77 20.91
CA THR A 51 -1.24 6.09 21.08
C THR A 51 -0.73 6.98 19.95
N PRO A 52 -1.46 7.05 18.82
CA PRO A 52 -0.95 7.67 17.62
C PRO A 52 -0.80 9.18 17.81
N VAL A 53 0.38 9.71 17.47
CA VAL A 53 0.65 11.15 17.44
C VAL A 53 0.80 11.58 15.99
N LEU A 54 -0.19 12.32 15.48
CA LEU A 54 -0.25 12.71 14.07
C LEU A 54 0.53 13.99 13.75
N SER A 55 0.96 14.75 14.75
CA SER A 55 1.80 15.93 14.52
C SER A 55 2.72 16.19 15.70
N GLY A 56 3.92 16.68 15.44
CA GLY A 56 4.85 17.02 16.52
C GLY A 56 6.19 17.55 16.03
N THR A 57 7.10 17.70 16.98
CA THR A 57 8.45 18.22 16.75
C THR A 57 9.48 17.12 17.00
N VAL A 58 10.53 17.10 16.18
CA VAL A 58 11.69 16.22 16.29
C VAL A 58 12.93 17.12 16.38
N GLY A 59 13.52 17.18 17.57
CA GLY A 59 14.60 18.14 17.85
C GLY A 59 14.10 19.58 17.91
N THR A 60 14.95 20.54 17.52
CA THR A 60 14.69 21.98 17.71
C THR A 60 13.99 22.64 16.52
N ASN A 61 14.28 22.18 15.29
CA ASN A 61 13.89 22.88 14.04
C ASN A 61 13.11 22.01 13.04
N ALA A 62 12.83 20.75 13.37
CA ALA A 62 12.10 19.85 12.50
C ALA A 62 10.74 19.49 13.10
N THR A 63 9.71 19.49 12.28
CA THR A 63 8.34 19.12 12.63
C THR A 63 7.86 18.03 11.69
N PHE A 64 6.86 17.27 12.11
CA PHE A 64 6.18 16.31 11.24
C PHE A 64 4.68 16.50 11.34
N ASN A 65 3.99 16.18 10.25
CA ASN A 65 2.55 16.08 10.19
C ASN A 65 2.18 14.83 9.39
N VAL A 66 1.38 13.96 10.00
CA VAL A 66 0.90 12.69 9.45
C VAL A 66 -0.57 12.83 9.14
N THR A 67 -0.95 12.48 7.92
CA THR A 67 -2.34 12.34 7.52
C THR A 67 -2.68 10.86 7.54
N ASP A 68 -3.67 10.48 8.34
CA ASP A 68 -4.23 9.14 8.40
C ASP A 68 -5.53 9.10 7.59
N GLN A 69 -5.54 8.29 6.53
CA GLN A 69 -6.69 8.13 5.67
C GLN A 69 -7.00 6.66 5.49
N THR A 70 -8.27 6.31 5.65
CA THR A 70 -8.78 4.99 5.32
C THR A 70 -9.55 5.07 4.01
N THR A 71 -9.21 4.21 3.05
CA THR A 71 -9.85 4.13 1.74
C THR A 71 -10.35 2.71 1.48
N GLY A 72 -11.05 2.47 0.37
CA GLY A 72 -11.50 1.13 0.01
C GLY A 72 -12.97 0.80 0.29
N THR A 73 -13.79 1.79 0.64
CA THR A 73 -15.21 1.58 1.00
C THR A 73 -16.09 1.20 -0.20
N SER A 74 -15.77 1.69 -1.40
CA SER A 74 -16.46 1.31 -2.64
C SER A 74 -15.68 0.28 -3.44
N TYR A 75 -14.37 0.49 -3.56
CA TYR A 75 -13.44 -0.42 -4.21
C TYR A 75 -12.03 -0.18 -3.68
N ALA A 76 -11.18 -1.19 -3.77
CA ALA A 76 -9.73 -1.00 -3.68
C ALA A 76 -9.01 -1.83 -4.73
N ILE A 77 -7.80 -1.37 -5.06
CA ILE A 77 -6.85 -2.05 -5.94
C ILE A 77 -5.58 -2.23 -5.11
N VAL A 78 -5.11 -3.47 -5.02
CA VAL A 78 -4.02 -3.89 -4.14
C VAL A 78 -3.05 -4.81 -4.88
N GLY A 79 -1.80 -4.86 -4.42
CA GLY A 79 -0.72 -5.60 -5.05
C GLY A 79 0.30 -4.70 -5.77
N PRO A 80 1.25 -5.29 -6.52
CA PRO A 80 1.29 -6.68 -7.00
C PRO A 80 1.50 -7.71 -5.88
N PHE A 81 0.87 -8.87 -6.04
CA PHE A 81 1.03 -10.03 -5.16
C PHE A 81 1.71 -11.16 -5.91
N ALA A 82 2.63 -11.86 -5.26
CA ALA A 82 3.25 -13.07 -5.78
C ALA A 82 2.31 -14.29 -5.68
N ASN A 83 2.66 -15.37 -6.38
CA ASN A 83 1.92 -16.64 -6.27
C ASN A 83 1.93 -17.17 -4.82
N GLY A 84 0.76 -17.53 -4.30
CA GLY A 84 0.57 -18.03 -2.94
C GLY A 84 0.44 -16.92 -1.87
N GLU A 85 0.62 -15.65 -2.24
CA GLU A 85 0.35 -14.55 -1.32
C GLU A 85 -1.15 -14.38 -1.11
N ILE A 86 -1.50 -13.97 0.11
CA ILE A 86 -2.86 -13.85 0.60
C ILE A 86 -3.14 -12.39 0.92
N TRP A 87 -4.28 -11.91 0.46
CA TRP A 87 -4.84 -10.63 0.87
C TRP A 87 -6.14 -10.85 1.66
N GLU A 88 -6.36 -10.04 2.69
CA GLU A 88 -7.57 -10.07 3.49
C GLU A 88 -8.49 -8.90 3.15
N ILE A 89 -9.75 -9.21 2.89
CA ILE A 89 -10.83 -8.25 2.66
C ILE A 89 -11.66 -8.19 3.95
N ASN A 90 -11.80 -7.00 4.51
CA ASN A 90 -12.63 -6.78 5.69
C ASN A 90 -14.11 -6.81 5.30
N LEU A 91 -14.84 -7.80 5.79
CA LEU A 91 -16.28 -7.93 5.58
C LEU A 91 -17.09 -7.60 6.85
N SER A 92 -16.45 -7.11 7.91
CA SER A 92 -17.13 -6.74 9.15
C SER A 92 -18.20 -5.69 8.88
N GLY A 93 -19.46 -6.03 9.21
CA GLY A 93 -20.63 -5.17 8.97
C GLY A 93 -21.04 -5.03 7.50
N PHE A 94 -20.35 -5.68 6.56
CA PHE A 94 -20.69 -5.64 5.15
C PHE A 94 -21.92 -6.53 4.86
N SER A 95 -22.94 -5.91 4.26
CA SER A 95 -24.09 -6.62 3.70
C SER A 95 -24.29 -6.17 2.26
N GLY A 96 -23.89 -7.01 1.31
CA GLY A 96 -23.95 -6.65 -0.10
C GLY A 96 -23.33 -7.68 -1.03
N GLN A 97 -23.09 -7.28 -2.27
CA GLN A 97 -22.42 -8.13 -3.26
C GLN A 97 -20.95 -7.77 -3.31
N LEU A 98 -20.05 -8.74 -3.17
CA LEU A 98 -18.62 -8.52 -3.42
C LEU A 98 -18.26 -8.95 -4.84
N ASN A 99 -17.53 -8.10 -5.55
CA ASN A 99 -16.97 -8.41 -6.87
C ASN A 99 -15.44 -8.45 -6.75
N LEU A 100 -14.81 -9.46 -7.35
CA LEU A 100 -13.36 -9.60 -7.42
C LEU A 100 -12.87 -9.40 -8.85
N PHE A 101 -11.70 -8.80 -9.01
CA PHE A 101 -11.03 -8.49 -10.26
C PHE A 101 -9.56 -8.87 -10.14
N TRP A 102 -8.99 -9.53 -11.14
CA TRP A 102 -7.56 -9.82 -11.14
C TRP A 102 -7.00 -9.85 -12.56
N ASP A 103 -5.71 -9.62 -12.64
CA ASP A 103 -5.01 -9.49 -13.91
C ASP A 103 -4.37 -10.81 -14.35
N SER A 104 -4.23 -10.99 -15.66
CA SER A 104 -3.22 -11.90 -16.21
C SER A 104 -1.92 -11.09 -16.29
N ALA A 105 -0.90 -11.42 -15.51
CA ALA A 105 0.35 -10.64 -15.44
C ALA A 105 0.82 -10.08 -16.81
N PRO A 106 1.34 -8.84 -16.87
CA PRO A 106 1.76 -8.22 -18.13
C PRO A 106 2.97 -8.88 -18.82
N THR A 107 3.68 -9.81 -18.17
CA THR A 107 5.02 -10.26 -18.62
C THR A 107 5.20 -11.76 -18.84
N SER A 108 4.26 -12.61 -18.42
CA SER A 108 4.32 -14.05 -18.72
C SER A 108 2.91 -14.61 -18.84
N GLY A 109 2.51 -14.99 -20.06
CA GLY A 109 1.15 -15.40 -20.45
C GLY A 109 0.65 -16.72 -19.86
N GLY A 110 0.85 -16.94 -18.56
CA GLY A 110 0.19 -18.00 -17.82
C GLY A 110 -1.19 -17.56 -17.35
N ALA A 111 -2.14 -18.49 -17.36
CA ALA A 111 -3.41 -18.29 -16.70
C ALA A 111 -3.18 -18.00 -15.19
N ARG A 112 -4.08 -17.22 -14.59
CA ARG A 112 -4.01 -16.82 -13.17
C ARG A 112 -5.35 -17.11 -12.51
N GLY A 113 -5.32 -17.74 -11.36
CA GLY A 113 -6.48 -18.04 -10.56
C GLY A 113 -6.44 -17.31 -9.21
N VAL A 114 -7.56 -17.35 -8.51
CA VAL A 114 -7.67 -16.91 -7.13
C VAL A 114 -8.40 -17.97 -6.33
N TYR A 115 -7.96 -18.20 -5.11
CA TYR A 115 -8.66 -19.02 -4.13
C TYR A 115 -9.18 -18.12 -3.01
N VAL A 116 -10.46 -18.25 -2.69
CA VAL A 116 -11.20 -17.34 -1.83
C VAL A 116 -11.81 -18.11 -0.67
N SER A 117 -11.50 -17.70 0.55
CA SER A 117 -12.02 -18.31 1.78
C SER A 117 -12.77 -17.27 2.60
N GLY A 118 -14.08 -17.41 2.73
CA GLY A 118 -14.91 -16.59 3.60
C GLY A 118 -14.96 -17.17 5.01
N VAL A 119 -14.34 -16.50 5.98
CA VAL A 119 -14.34 -16.93 7.39
C VAL A 119 -15.58 -16.39 8.09
N HIS A 120 -16.33 -17.25 8.77
CA HIS A 120 -17.50 -16.89 9.56
C HIS A 120 -17.58 -17.75 10.83
N SER A 121 -18.47 -17.39 11.77
CA SER A 121 -18.51 -18.00 13.11
C SER A 121 -18.75 -19.51 13.14
N THR A 122 -19.32 -20.09 12.08
CA THR A 122 -19.68 -21.51 12.01
C THR A 122 -18.82 -22.31 11.02
N GLY A 123 -17.82 -21.69 10.38
CA GLY A 123 -16.94 -22.39 9.45
C GLY A 123 -16.29 -21.51 8.40
N ILE A 124 -15.84 -22.15 7.31
CA ILE A 124 -15.15 -21.52 6.19
C ILE A 124 -15.92 -21.87 4.92
N LEU A 125 -16.13 -20.89 4.05
CA LEU A 125 -16.68 -21.10 2.71
C LEU A 125 -15.57 -20.87 1.68
N ASP A 126 -15.13 -21.95 1.05
CA ASP A 126 -14.08 -21.91 0.05
C ASP A 126 -14.63 -21.89 -1.37
N ASN A 127 -14.07 -21.02 -2.21
CA ASN A 127 -14.36 -20.92 -3.62
C ASN A 127 -13.06 -20.70 -4.39
N ALA A 128 -12.92 -21.33 -5.55
CA ALA A 128 -11.74 -21.19 -6.38
C ALA A 128 -12.16 -20.72 -7.78
N TYR A 129 -11.46 -19.72 -8.32
CA TYR A 129 -11.74 -19.15 -9.64
C TYR A 129 -10.50 -19.14 -10.51
N ALA A 130 -10.57 -19.73 -11.70
CA ALA A 130 -9.47 -19.72 -12.65
C ALA A 130 -10.00 -19.86 -14.08
N PRO A 131 -9.33 -19.28 -15.09
CA PRO A 131 -9.69 -19.48 -16.47
C PRO A 131 -9.50 -20.96 -16.88
N SER A 132 -10.10 -21.34 -18.00
CA SER A 132 -10.04 -22.71 -18.53
C SER A 132 -8.59 -23.19 -18.69
N GLY A 133 -8.28 -24.39 -18.20
CA GLY A 133 -6.95 -25.00 -18.29
C GLY A 133 -6.20 -25.12 -16.96
N PHE A 134 -6.74 -24.57 -15.86
CA PHE A 134 -6.15 -24.68 -14.52
C PHE A 134 -6.37 -26.02 -13.81
N GLY A 135 -7.35 -26.82 -14.23
CA GLY A 135 -7.68 -28.12 -13.63
C GLY A 135 -9.16 -28.24 -13.22
N ASN A 136 -9.50 -29.37 -12.59
CA ASN A 136 -10.89 -29.70 -12.21
C ASN A 136 -11.26 -29.08 -10.85
N GLY A 137 -12.40 -28.38 -10.80
CA GLY A 137 -12.99 -27.84 -9.56
C GLY A 137 -13.00 -26.32 -9.43
N PHE A 138 -12.31 -25.60 -10.32
CA PHE A 138 -12.35 -24.14 -10.37
C PHE A 138 -13.60 -23.66 -11.12
N THR A 139 -14.22 -22.61 -10.60
CA THR A 139 -15.28 -21.89 -11.31
C THR A 139 -14.64 -20.92 -12.32
N THR A 140 -15.05 -20.99 -13.58
CA THR A 140 -14.54 -20.08 -14.60
C THR A 140 -14.97 -18.63 -14.31
N PRO A 141 -14.03 -17.66 -14.26
CA PRO A 141 -14.36 -16.25 -14.13
C PRO A 141 -14.87 -15.65 -15.44
N ASP A 142 -15.50 -14.48 -15.37
CA ASP A 142 -15.72 -13.66 -16.55
C ASP A 142 -14.34 -13.22 -17.09
N THR A 143 -14.10 -13.41 -18.39
CA THR A 143 -12.87 -12.99 -19.06
C THR A 143 -13.18 -11.82 -19.99
N GLY A 144 -12.35 -10.78 -20.01
CA GLY A 144 -12.58 -9.56 -20.79
C GLY A 144 -11.62 -8.44 -20.44
N SER A 145 -12.06 -7.20 -20.63
CA SER A 145 -11.37 -6.00 -20.15
C SER A 145 -12.32 -5.24 -19.23
N TYR A 146 -12.10 -5.37 -17.92
CA TYR A 146 -12.97 -4.80 -16.91
C TYR A 146 -12.27 -3.63 -16.22
N SER A 147 -12.87 -2.44 -16.27
CA SER A 147 -12.30 -1.26 -15.62
C SER A 147 -12.75 -1.17 -14.16
N LEU A 148 -11.78 -0.98 -13.26
CA LEU A 148 -11.98 -0.64 -11.85
C LEU A 148 -10.97 0.44 -11.48
N GLY A 149 -11.44 1.56 -10.94
CA GLY A 149 -10.57 2.66 -10.50
C GLY A 149 -9.62 3.21 -11.59
N GLY A 150 -10.00 3.14 -12.87
CA GLY A 150 -9.17 3.56 -14.00
C GLY A 150 -8.14 2.52 -14.48
N ARG A 151 -8.04 1.36 -13.82
CA ARG A 151 -7.23 0.22 -14.24
C ARG A 151 -8.10 -0.84 -14.91
N ASN A 152 -7.58 -1.49 -15.95
CA ASN A 152 -8.24 -2.63 -16.59
C ASN A 152 -7.72 -3.96 -16.01
N PHE A 153 -8.64 -4.91 -15.87
CA PHE A 153 -8.40 -6.27 -15.37
C PHE A 153 -8.88 -7.29 -16.40
N THR A 154 -8.12 -8.38 -16.57
CA THR A 154 -8.45 -9.46 -17.50
C THR A 154 -9.61 -10.32 -17.00
N TYR A 155 -9.66 -10.57 -15.69
CA TYR A 155 -10.62 -11.47 -15.08
C TYR A 155 -11.48 -10.74 -14.06
N ARG A 156 -12.74 -11.17 -13.97
CA ARG A 156 -13.67 -10.72 -12.94
C ARG A 156 -14.54 -11.86 -12.46
N ARG A 157 -14.89 -11.84 -11.18
CA ARG A 157 -16.00 -12.60 -10.63
C ARG A 157 -16.99 -11.65 -9.96
N LEU A 158 -18.21 -11.60 -10.50
CA LEU A 158 -19.33 -10.93 -9.85
C LEU A 158 -19.94 -11.84 -8.76
N ALA A 159 -20.43 -11.22 -7.71
CA ALA A 159 -21.16 -11.90 -6.64
C ALA A 159 -20.39 -13.09 -6.07
N VAL A 160 -19.16 -12.81 -5.61
CA VAL A 160 -18.35 -13.80 -4.92
C VAL A 160 -19.13 -14.27 -3.67
N PRO A 161 -19.44 -15.57 -3.56
CA PRO A 161 -20.19 -16.08 -2.43
C PRO A 161 -19.43 -15.89 -1.13
N TYR A 162 -20.14 -15.42 -0.11
CA TYR A 162 -19.71 -15.38 1.27
C TYR A 162 -20.93 -15.55 2.18
N THR A 163 -20.70 -15.98 3.41
CA THR A 163 -21.77 -16.16 4.39
C THR A 163 -22.07 -14.82 5.06
N ALA A 164 -23.35 -14.46 5.21
CA ALA A 164 -23.72 -13.27 5.96
C ALA A 164 -23.19 -13.36 7.40
N GLY A 165 -22.53 -12.29 7.87
CA GLY A 165 -21.81 -12.30 9.15
C GLY A 165 -20.36 -12.76 9.07
N SER A 166 -19.83 -13.06 7.87
CA SER A 166 -18.39 -13.16 7.67
C SER A 166 -17.69 -11.86 8.05
N THR A 167 -16.61 -11.97 8.82
CA THR A 167 -15.80 -10.81 9.24
C THR A 167 -14.64 -10.56 8.29
N VAL A 168 -14.09 -11.62 7.69
CA VAL A 168 -12.93 -11.55 6.81
C VAL A 168 -13.13 -12.51 5.63
N MET A 169 -12.68 -12.09 4.46
CA MET A 169 -12.47 -12.96 3.31
C MET A 169 -11.00 -12.94 2.91
N ARG A 170 -10.40 -14.13 2.83
CA ARG A 170 -9.01 -14.30 2.36
C ARG A 170 -9.00 -14.60 0.88
N VAL A 171 -8.12 -13.96 0.14
CA VAL A 171 -7.93 -14.17 -1.29
C VAL A 171 -6.46 -14.52 -1.54
N MET A 172 -6.21 -15.77 -1.90
CA MET A 172 -4.89 -16.26 -2.29
C MET A 172 -4.72 -16.20 -3.82
N MET A 173 -3.59 -15.68 -4.27
CA MET A 173 -3.26 -15.65 -5.70
C MET A 173 -2.67 -16.98 -6.16
N LEU A 174 -3.12 -17.47 -7.32
CA LEU A 174 -2.67 -18.74 -7.90
C LEU A 174 -2.11 -18.55 -9.30
N GLY A 175 -0.97 -19.19 -9.53
CA GLY A 175 -0.36 -19.35 -10.84
C GLY A 175 0.57 -18.22 -11.28
N GLY A 176 0.85 -17.22 -10.44
CA GLY A 176 1.87 -16.19 -10.68
C GLY A 176 1.45 -14.81 -10.21
N ASP A 177 2.33 -13.82 -10.42
CA ASP A 177 2.12 -12.48 -9.90
C ASP A 177 0.89 -11.81 -10.50
N THR A 178 0.09 -11.14 -9.68
CA THR A 178 -1.12 -10.46 -10.15
C THR A 178 -1.47 -9.26 -9.28
N ILE A 179 -2.32 -8.39 -9.81
CA ILE A 179 -2.90 -7.28 -9.08
C ILE A 179 -4.36 -7.62 -8.83
N LEU A 180 -4.78 -7.49 -7.57
CA LEU A 180 -6.13 -7.79 -7.13
C LEU A 180 -6.91 -6.48 -7.01
N GLY A 181 -8.13 -6.48 -7.52
CA GLY A 181 -9.12 -5.45 -7.28
C GLY A 181 -10.36 -6.07 -6.65
N PHE A 182 -11.03 -5.34 -5.78
CA PHE A 182 -12.33 -5.73 -5.27
C PHE A 182 -13.26 -4.53 -5.16
N GLN A 183 -14.56 -4.79 -5.25
CA GLN A 183 -15.58 -3.75 -5.29
C GLN A 183 -16.86 -4.23 -4.59
N ALA A 184 -17.52 -3.32 -3.87
CA ALA A 184 -18.91 -3.49 -3.47
C ALA A 184 -19.82 -3.37 -4.71
N GLY A 185 -20.38 -4.47 -5.19
CA GLY A 185 -21.44 -4.48 -6.19
C GLY A 185 -22.75 -3.90 -5.66
N THR A 186 -23.05 -4.16 -4.39
CA THR A 186 -24.11 -3.50 -3.61
C THR A 186 -23.62 -3.30 -2.18
N GLY A 187 -24.21 -2.35 -1.44
CA GLY A 187 -23.76 -1.99 -0.10
C GLY A 187 -22.48 -1.15 -0.10
N THR A 188 -21.81 -1.08 1.06
CA THR A 188 -20.55 -0.33 1.24
C THR A 188 -19.62 -1.17 2.08
N LEU A 189 -18.41 -1.43 1.57
CA LEU A 189 -17.37 -2.11 2.33
C LEU A 189 -16.92 -1.22 3.48
N THR A 190 -16.52 -1.84 4.58
CA THR A 190 -15.67 -1.18 5.57
C THR A 190 -14.37 -0.75 4.89
N ALA A 191 -13.69 0.28 5.39
CA ALA A 191 -12.42 0.68 4.78
C ALA A 191 -11.43 -0.49 4.78
N GLN A 192 -10.67 -0.61 3.70
CA GLN A 192 -9.86 -1.79 3.39
C GLN A 192 -8.37 -1.49 3.46
N VAL A 193 -7.99 -0.25 3.14
CA VAL A 193 -6.61 0.22 3.14
C VAL A 193 -6.50 1.40 4.07
N ARG A 194 -5.57 1.34 5.02
CA ARG A 194 -5.14 2.50 5.79
C ARG A 194 -3.86 3.05 5.17
N GLN A 195 -3.87 4.34 4.88
CA GLN A 195 -2.76 5.08 4.32
C GLN A 195 -2.31 6.12 5.33
N LEU A 196 -1.06 6.03 5.76
CA LEU A 196 -0.39 7.02 6.58
C LEU A 196 0.58 7.79 5.68
N THR A 197 0.36 9.10 5.54
CA THR A 197 1.28 9.98 4.79
C THR A 197 1.92 10.96 5.76
N SER A 198 3.22 10.80 6.02
CA SER A 198 3.99 11.66 6.91
C SER A 198 4.79 12.68 6.12
N VAL A 199 4.68 13.96 6.48
CA VAL A 199 5.48 15.05 5.91
C VAL A 199 6.34 15.67 7.01
N GLY A 200 7.65 15.50 6.91
CA GLY A 200 8.63 16.18 7.74
C GLY A 200 8.96 17.55 7.15
N THR A 201 9.03 18.58 8.00
CA THR A 201 9.31 19.96 7.63
C THR A 201 10.43 20.52 8.50
N VAL A 202 11.49 21.03 7.88
CA VAL A 202 12.57 21.77 8.56
C VAL A 202 12.46 23.25 8.19
N ALA A 203 12.40 24.11 9.20
CA ALA A 203 12.35 25.57 9.01
C ALA A 203 13.76 26.15 8.88
N ARG A 204 13.98 26.94 7.81
CA ARG A 204 15.24 27.66 7.54
C ARG A 204 14.92 29.13 7.24
N GLY A 205 14.94 29.97 8.27
CA GLY A 205 14.60 31.39 8.12
C GLY A 205 13.17 31.58 7.61
N ASN A 206 13.02 32.10 6.40
CA ASN A 206 11.71 32.27 5.72
C ASN A 206 11.36 31.13 4.75
N GLU A 207 12.23 30.14 4.60
CA GLU A 207 12.02 28.98 3.73
C GLU A 207 11.79 27.71 4.56
N SER A 208 11.12 26.73 3.97
CA SER A 208 10.91 25.42 4.61
C SER A 208 11.21 24.30 3.61
N ILE A 209 12.00 23.32 4.03
CA ILE A 209 12.25 22.10 3.25
C ILE A 209 11.28 21.03 3.76
N LYS A 210 10.56 20.38 2.84
CA LYS A 210 9.55 19.36 3.14
C LYS A 210 9.91 18.04 2.47
N GLN A 211 9.81 16.94 3.20
CA GLN A 211 9.98 15.58 2.70
C GLN A 211 8.80 14.71 3.12
N GLY A 212 8.32 13.84 2.23
CA GLY A 212 7.11 13.05 2.42
C GLY A 212 7.36 11.54 2.30
N LEU A 213 6.72 10.76 3.16
CA LEU A 213 6.71 9.30 3.15
C LEU A 213 5.27 8.79 3.22
N GLY A 214 4.98 7.71 2.48
CA GLY A 214 3.68 7.04 2.49
C GLY A 214 3.82 5.60 2.93
N TYR A 215 2.91 5.16 3.80
CA TYR A 215 2.78 3.79 4.28
C TYR A 215 1.35 3.32 4.05
N TYR A 216 1.21 2.10 3.55
CA TYR A 216 -0.07 1.49 3.21
C TYR A 216 -0.17 0.14 3.93
N GLU A 217 -1.23 -0.07 4.69
CA GLU A 217 -1.51 -1.33 5.37
C GLU A 217 -2.97 -1.76 5.16
N SER A 218 -3.24 -3.06 5.31
CA SER A 218 -4.62 -3.54 5.44
C SER A 218 -5.22 -3.02 6.75
N VAL A 219 -6.51 -2.67 6.73
CA VAL A 219 -7.24 -2.32 7.97
C VAL A 219 -7.52 -3.57 8.83
N THR A 220 -7.34 -4.78 8.29
CA THR A 220 -7.41 -6.02 9.07
C THR A 220 -6.05 -6.33 9.69
N ASP A 221 -6.06 -6.73 10.97
CA ASP A 221 -4.92 -7.38 11.60
C ASP A 221 -4.65 -8.68 10.85
N GLN A 222 -3.66 -8.68 9.97
CA GLN A 222 -3.29 -9.88 9.22
C GLN A 222 -2.91 -10.97 10.22
N VAL A 223 -3.67 -12.05 10.24
CA VAL A 223 -3.33 -13.21 11.05
C VAL A 223 -2.01 -13.77 10.52
N PRO A 224 -1.03 -14.10 11.37
CA PRO A 224 0.27 -14.61 10.93
C PRO A 224 0.11 -15.81 9.97
N GLY A 225 0.86 -15.82 8.86
CA GLY A 225 0.71 -16.82 7.79
C GLY A 225 0.89 -18.29 8.19
N VAL A 226 1.38 -18.57 9.40
CA VAL A 226 1.37 -19.92 10.00
C VAL A 226 -0.06 -20.47 10.19
N PHE A 227 -1.06 -19.61 10.40
CA PHE A 227 -2.47 -20.01 10.49
C PHE A 227 -3.12 -20.26 9.12
N ASP A 228 -2.51 -19.76 8.04
CA ASP A 228 -2.98 -20.03 6.68
C ASP A 228 -2.74 -21.48 6.29
N PHE A 229 -1.66 -22.10 6.79
CA PHE A 229 -1.39 -23.51 6.56
C PHE A 229 -2.53 -24.41 7.06
N ALA A 230 -3.11 -24.11 8.23
CA ALA A 230 -4.25 -24.87 8.76
C ALA A 230 -5.52 -24.66 7.92
N LEU A 231 -5.76 -23.43 7.46
CA LEU A 231 -6.94 -23.07 6.65
C LEU A 231 -6.92 -23.77 5.28
N TYR A 232 -5.75 -23.82 4.63
CA TYR A 232 -5.60 -24.37 3.28
C TYR A 232 -5.17 -25.85 3.24
N SER A 233 -4.76 -26.44 4.37
CA SER A 233 -4.48 -27.88 4.47
C SER A 233 -5.69 -28.72 4.89
N GLY A 234 -6.87 -28.11 5.08
CA GLY A 234 -8.07 -28.81 5.57
C GLY A 234 -8.01 -29.18 7.06
N GLY A 235 -7.26 -28.42 7.88
CA GLY A 235 -7.23 -28.58 9.33
C GLY A 235 -8.25 -27.67 10.02
N ASP A 236 -9.02 -28.21 10.96
CA ASP A 236 -9.99 -27.44 11.76
C ASP A 236 -9.29 -26.32 12.55
N ILE A 237 -9.67 -25.07 12.29
CA ILE A 237 -9.30 -23.92 13.15
C ILE A 237 -10.40 -23.73 14.20
N VAL A 238 -10.10 -24.09 15.45
CA VAL A 238 -10.93 -23.73 16.60
C VAL A 238 -10.52 -22.34 17.07
N GLN A 239 -11.31 -21.32 16.73
CA GLN A 239 -11.17 -20.00 17.31
C GLN A 239 -11.77 -20.00 18.73
N ASN A 240 -10.92 -20.02 19.75
CA ASN A 240 -11.38 -19.73 21.12
C ASN A 240 -11.56 -18.22 21.26
N SER A 241 -12.81 -17.78 21.36
CA SER A 241 -13.15 -16.43 21.81
C SER A 241 -12.71 -16.26 23.27
N LEU A 242 -11.86 -15.27 23.55
CA LEU A 242 -11.71 -14.70 24.89
C LEU A 242 -12.83 -13.70 25.16
#